data_AF-A0A7Z9PTB7-F1
#
_entry.id   AF-A0A7Z9PTB7-F1
#
_cell.length_a   1.000
_cell.length_b   1.000
_cell.length_c   1.000
_cell.angle_alpha   90.00
_cell.angle_beta   90.00
_cell.angle_gamma   90.00
#
_symmetry.space_group_name_H-M   'P 1'
#
loop_
_entity.id
_entity.type
_entity.pdbx_description
1 polymer ?
#
loop_
_entity_poly.entity_id
_entity_poly.type
_entity_poly.pdbx_seq_one_letter_code
_entity_poly.pdbx_strand_id
1 'polypeptide(L)'
;MADGIVGSLKDAWGVEDDGPDPSKLPGLMELAESWLEEEENDPSDIAHHFETMRNRVVEAHVHRSQAISSGDVTYDPKFVAMVEKNLADMVSVEKALEHFIESSQEGDREECFEALGELEQSIDAMRESGDAIEAFLKNSPPVCMGCGSIGEEHVCPACGAERLILDPNARPEDERKIQVSDEVLDVYTAYAEVLAGKASMNDLVNALQSLEFTYLESEAIGEQTLTNEAATDRIKKTATELIAEIRATLDGIEKMHGVTKSRKIAELTEGWEAILNHTVKSQELLHKLNSQAESL
;
A
#
# COMPACT_ATOMS: atom_id res chain seq x y z
N MET A 1 -8.51 2.82 5.04
CA MET A 1 -7.66 2.71 6.27
C MET A 1 -6.56 1.67 6.05
N ALA A 2 -5.36 2.08 5.61
CA ALA A 2 -4.10 1.32 5.73
C ALA A 2 -3.01 2.04 4.92
N ASP A 3 -2.45 3.13 5.45
CA ASP A 3 -1.03 3.32 5.19
C ASP A 3 -0.35 2.04 5.68
N GLY A 4 0.29 1.32 4.76
CA GLY A 4 0.92 0.04 5.05
C GLY A 4 1.75 0.14 6.32
N ILE A 5 1.86 -0.97 7.06
CA ILE A 5 2.58 -1.06 8.36
C ILE A 5 3.98 -0.40 8.30
N VAL A 6 4.57 -0.28 7.10
CA VAL A 6 5.91 0.28 6.84
C VAL A 6 5.88 1.59 6.01
N GLY A 7 4.77 1.95 5.36
CA GLY A 7 4.71 2.95 4.28
C GLY A 7 4.77 4.42 4.74
N SER A 8 3.90 4.83 5.68
CA SER A 8 3.76 6.25 6.06
C SER A 8 5.01 6.85 6.72
N LEU A 9 5.84 6.02 7.35
CA LEU A 9 7.12 6.46 7.92
C LEU A 9 8.25 6.44 6.90
N LYS A 10 8.28 5.48 5.95
CA LYS A 10 9.26 5.48 4.86
C LYS A 10 9.19 6.79 4.04
N ASP A 11 8.00 7.34 3.85
CA ASP A 11 7.80 8.63 3.18
C ASP A 11 8.34 9.82 4.01
N ALA A 12 8.16 9.79 5.33
CA ALA A 12 8.75 10.77 6.25
C ALA A 12 10.27 10.59 6.46
N TRP A 13 10.83 9.43 6.12
CA TRP A 13 12.27 9.14 6.17
C TRP A 13 13.00 9.54 4.88
N GLY A 14 12.33 9.45 3.73
CA GLY A 14 12.87 9.76 2.40
C GLY A 14 13.88 8.75 1.89
N VAL A 15 13.48 7.96 0.90
CA VAL A 15 14.40 7.06 0.17
C VAL A 15 14.70 7.56 -1.25
N GLU A 16 14.30 8.79 -1.63
CA GLU A 16 14.64 9.34 -2.96
C GLU A 16 15.29 10.74 -2.86
N ASP A 17 16.62 10.71 -2.84
CA ASP A 17 17.65 11.42 -3.64
C ASP A 17 17.48 12.89 -4.12
N ASP A 18 16.90 13.79 -3.32
CA ASP A 18 16.98 15.25 -3.58
C ASP A 18 17.25 16.09 -2.30
N GLY A 19 18.48 16.00 -1.77
CA GLY A 19 19.03 16.95 -0.77
C GLY A 19 18.44 16.92 0.66
N PRO A 20 18.96 17.75 1.60
CA PRO A 20 18.48 17.79 2.97
C PRO A 20 17.11 18.46 3.03
N ASP A 21 16.07 17.64 3.05
CA ASP A 21 14.69 18.08 3.27
C ASP A 21 14.38 18.06 4.78
N PRO A 22 14.24 19.24 5.43
CA PRO A 22 13.96 19.32 6.87
C PRO A 22 12.55 18.85 7.24
N SER A 23 11.73 18.50 6.24
CA SER A 23 10.47 17.80 6.46
C SER A 23 10.66 16.28 6.65
N LYS A 24 11.91 15.79 6.61
CA LYS A 24 12.31 14.39 6.84
C LYS A 24 13.29 14.29 8.01
N LEU A 25 13.32 13.14 8.70
CA LEU A 25 14.17 12.96 9.90
C LEU A 25 15.67 13.18 9.65
N PRO A 26 16.30 12.62 8.60
CA PRO A 26 17.73 12.87 8.32
C PRO A 26 18.02 14.34 7.99
N GLY A 27 17.17 14.98 7.19
CA GLY A 27 17.33 16.39 6.83
C GLY A 27 17.08 17.34 8.00
N LEU A 28 16.20 16.97 8.94
CA LEU A 28 15.96 17.70 10.18
C LEU A 28 17.19 17.65 11.10
N MET A 29 17.83 16.49 11.21
CA MET A 29 19.07 16.35 11.99
C MET A 29 20.21 17.19 11.41
N GLU A 30 20.44 17.09 10.08
CA GLU A 30 21.49 17.88 9.41
C GLU A 30 21.26 19.39 9.55
N LEU A 31 19.99 19.83 9.47
CA LEU A 31 19.61 21.22 9.73
C LEU A 31 19.94 21.62 11.17
N ALA A 32 19.57 20.80 12.15
CA ALA A 32 19.74 21.11 13.56
C ALA A 32 21.20 21.13 13.98
N GLU A 33 22.01 20.17 13.54
CA GLU A 33 23.46 20.16 13.77
C GLU A 33 24.10 21.44 13.23
N SER A 34 23.82 21.76 11.96
CA SER A 34 24.33 22.98 11.32
C SER A 34 23.90 24.25 12.06
N TRP A 35 22.67 24.29 12.57
CA TRP A 35 22.12 25.44 13.28
C TRP A 35 22.78 25.64 14.65
N LEU A 36 23.01 24.55 15.40
CA LEU A 36 23.58 24.59 16.74
C LEU A 36 25.10 24.85 16.73
N GLU A 37 25.81 24.51 15.65
CA GLU A 37 27.24 24.84 15.47
C GLU A 37 27.49 26.36 15.40
N GLU A 38 26.52 27.12 14.90
CA GLU A 38 26.60 28.58 14.83
C GLU A 38 26.18 29.21 16.16
N GLU A 39 27.17 29.70 16.93
CA GLU A 39 26.92 30.16 18.30
C GLU A 39 25.88 31.29 18.44
N GLU A 40 25.68 32.07 17.38
CA GLU A 40 24.77 33.22 17.31
C GLU A 40 23.28 32.80 17.14
N ASN A 41 23.02 31.56 16.74
CA ASN A 41 21.67 31.08 16.46
C ASN A 41 20.94 30.64 17.74
N ASP A 42 19.68 31.06 17.87
CA ASP A 42 18.81 30.62 18.96
C ASP A 42 18.25 29.23 18.64
N PRO A 43 18.47 28.21 19.50
CA PRO A 43 17.89 26.87 19.32
C PRO A 43 16.36 26.89 19.17
N SER A 44 15.67 27.84 19.80
CA SER A 44 14.21 27.93 19.73
C SER A 44 13.68 28.28 18.34
N ASP A 45 14.50 28.87 17.46
CA ASP A 45 14.10 29.22 16.08
C ASP A 45 13.82 27.99 15.21
N ILE A 46 14.40 26.83 15.54
CA ILE A 46 14.20 25.58 14.79
C ILE A 46 13.24 24.59 15.47
N ALA A 47 12.77 24.90 16.69
CA ALA A 47 11.87 24.03 17.46
C ALA A 47 10.58 23.65 16.69
N HIS A 48 10.05 24.57 15.88
CA HIS A 48 8.86 24.34 15.07
C HIS A 48 9.00 23.17 14.07
N HIS A 49 10.22 22.94 13.55
CA HIS A 49 10.48 21.81 12.65
C HIS A 49 10.40 20.47 13.39
N PHE A 50 10.93 20.44 14.62
CA PHE A 50 10.84 19.28 15.51
C PHE A 50 9.41 19.03 15.96
N GLU A 51 8.64 20.06 16.29
CA GLU A 51 7.21 19.93 16.61
C GLU A 51 6.41 19.33 15.46
N THR A 52 6.66 19.82 14.24
CA THR A 52 6.01 19.33 13.02
C THR A 52 6.32 17.86 12.80
N MET A 53 7.60 17.47 12.94
CA MET A 53 8.02 16.09 12.79
C MET A 53 7.44 15.19 13.89
N ARG A 54 7.47 15.62 15.15
CA ARG A 54 6.89 14.88 16.28
C ARG A 54 5.41 14.60 16.02
N ASN A 55 4.64 15.58 15.58
CA ASN A 55 3.22 15.40 15.28
C ASN A 55 3.00 14.37 14.17
N ARG A 56 3.83 14.35 13.12
CA ARG A 56 3.78 13.33 12.06
C ARG A 56 4.09 11.93 12.59
N VAL A 57 5.12 11.79 13.41
CA VAL A 57 5.50 10.50 14.03
C VAL A 57 4.37 10.00 14.95
N VAL A 58 3.81 10.88 15.78
CA VAL A 58 2.67 10.56 16.67
C VAL A 58 1.44 10.13 15.87
N GLU A 59 1.10 10.84 14.80
CA GLU A 59 -0.02 10.49 13.93
C GLU A 59 0.18 9.10 13.31
N ALA A 60 1.39 8.83 12.78
CA ALA A 60 1.74 7.52 12.24
C ALA A 60 1.72 6.42 13.30
N HIS A 61 2.22 6.69 14.51
CA HIS A 61 2.20 5.77 15.65
C HIS A 61 0.77 5.40 16.05
N VAL A 62 -0.10 6.40 16.24
CA VAL A 62 -1.50 6.21 16.60
C VAL A 62 -2.23 5.41 15.52
N HIS A 63 -2.07 5.78 14.26
CA HIS A 63 -2.68 5.06 13.14
C HIS A 63 -2.23 3.59 13.13
N ARG A 64 -0.94 3.32 13.32
CA ARG A 64 -0.38 1.97 13.33
C ARG A 64 -0.82 1.15 14.54
N SER A 65 -0.85 1.75 15.71
CA SER A 65 -1.34 1.11 16.94
C SER A 65 -2.83 0.74 16.81
N GLN A 66 -3.64 1.62 16.23
CA GLN A 66 -5.05 1.36 15.95
C GLN A 66 -5.24 0.26 14.91
N ALA A 67 -4.43 0.20 13.85
CA ALA A 67 -4.51 -0.83 12.82
C ALA A 67 -4.31 -2.25 13.39
N ILE A 68 -3.43 -2.41 14.38
CA ILE A 68 -3.22 -3.70 15.07
C ILE A 68 -4.35 -3.98 16.05
N SER A 69 -4.80 -2.96 16.77
CA SER A 69 -5.83 -3.09 17.82
C SER A 69 -7.25 -3.34 17.27
N SER A 70 -7.51 -2.94 16.03
CA SER A 70 -8.83 -3.02 15.38
C SER A 70 -9.07 -4.30 14.58
N GLY A 71 -8.04 -5.15 14.40
CA GLY A 71 -8.13 -6.37 13.60
C GLY A 71 -8.59 -7.60 14.36
N ASP A 72 -9.62 -8.28 13.85
CA ASP A 72 -10.04 -9.65 14.21
C ASP A 72 -9.02 -10.74 13.76
N VAL A 73 -7.80 -10.35 13.41
CA VAL A 73 -6.77 -11.24 12.86
C VAL A 73 -5.76 -11.57 13.95
N THR A 74 -5.75 -12.83 14.39
CA THR A 74 -4.79 -13.32 15.39
C THR A 74 -3.42 -13.57 14.73
N TYR A 75 -2.58 -12.55 14.65
CA TYR A 75 -1.22 -12.70 14.12
C TYR A 75 -0.37 -13.66 14.96
N ASP A 76 0.64 -14.26 14.34
CA ASP A 76 1.65 -15.05 15.05
C ASP A 76 2.32 -14.21 16.15
N PRO A 77 2.49 -14.74 17.37
CA PRO A 77 3.09 -14.00 18.48
C PRO A 77 4.47 -13.42 18.20
N LYS A 78 5.28 -14.04 17.31
CA LYS A 78 6.59 -13.48 16.93
C LYS A 78 6.44 -12.26 16.03
N PHE A 79 5.48 -12.27 15.12
CA PHE A 79 5.18 -11.11 14.29
C PHE A 79 4.64 -9.97 15.14
N VAL A 80 3.70 -10.26 16.06
CA VAL A 80 3.18 -9.28 17.01
C VAL A 80 4.33 -8.65 17.81
N ALA A 81 5.24 -9.46 18.35
CA ALA A 81 6.40 -8.95 19.10
C ALA A 81 7.33 -8.07 18.25
N MET A 82 7.51 -8.37 16.96
CA MET A 82 8.29 -7.51 16.06
C MET A 82 7.61 -6.15 15.84
N VAL A 83 6.29 -6.16 15.65
CA VAL A 83 5.52 -4.93 15.48
C VAL A 83 5.46 -4.12 16.77
N GLU A 84 5.26 -4.75 17.92
CA GLU A 84 5.34 -4.12 19.25
C GLU A 84 6.70 -3.48 19.51
N LYS A 85 7.79 -4.17 19.16
CA LYS A 85 9.15 -3.59 19.23
C LYS A 85 9.23 -2.32 18.37
N ASN A 86 8.77 -2.39 17.12
CA ASN A 86 8.85 -1.24 16.24
C ASN A 86 7.99 -0.05 16.72
N LEU A 87 6.81 -0.31 17.29
CA LEU A 87 6.01 0.74 17.95
C LEU A 87 6.75 1.36 19.14
N ALA A 88 7.46 0.56 19.94
CA ALA A 88 8.27 1.07 21.04
C ALA A 88 9.45 1.92 20.54
N ASP A 89 10.06 1.54 19.41
CA ASP A 89 11.12 2.32 18.78
C ASP A 89 10.58 3.66 18.24
N MET A 90 9.36 3.70 17.68
CA MET A 90 8.69 4.96 17.29
C MET A 90 8.47 5.89 18.49
N VAL A 91 8.04 5.36 19.63
CA VAL A 91 7.88 6.15 20.87
C VAL A 91 9.22 6.72 21.35
N SER A 92 10.33 6.02 21.10
CA SER A 92 11.66 6.54 21.43
C SER A 92 12.03 7.74 20.54
N VAL A 93 11.69 7.69 19.24
CA VAL A 93 11.83 8.84 18.33
C VAL A 93 10.96 10.01 18.78
N GLU A 94 9.70 9.78 19.17
CA GLU A 94 8.81 10.82 19.69
C GLU A 94 9.41 11.53 20.91
N LYS A 95 10.00 10.77 21.84
CA LYS A 95 10.63 11.30 23.05
C LYS A 95 11.89 12.09 22.76
N ALA A 96 12.75 11.64 21.85
CA ALA A 96 13.95 12.38 21.48
C ALA A 96 13.60 13.71 20.79
N LEU A 97 12.55 13.72 19.95
CA LEU A 97 12.02 14.96 19.36
C LEU A 97 11.44 15.90 20.42
N GLU A 98 10.72 15.38 21.41
CA GLU A 98 10.18 16.16 22.53
C GLU A 98 11.30 16.74 23.40
N HIS A 99 12.32 15.94 23.72
CA HIS A 99 13.50 16.37 24.46
C HIS A 99 14.19 17.55 23.76
N PHE A 100 14.41 17.46 22.44
CA PHE A 100 14.97 18.58 21.68
C PHE A 100 14.11 19.85 21.80
N ILE A 101 12.78 19.73 21.67
CA ILE A 101 11.87 20.87 21.75
C ILE A 101 11.97 21.53 23.13
N GLU A 102 11.96 20.75 24.21
CA GLU A 102 12.07 21.26 25.59
C GLU A 102 13.41 21.97 25.80
N SER A 103 14.52 21.33 25.46
CA SER A 103 15.88 21.90 25.60
C SER A 103 16.07 23.16 24.76
N SER A 104 15.49 23.20 23.56
CA SER A 104 15.56 24.37 22.68
C SER A 104 14.80 25.59 23.23
N GLN A 105 13.68 25.36 23.94
CA GLN A 105 12.90 26.43 24.57
C GLN A 105 13.58 26.98 25.82
N GLU A 106 14.38 26.16 26.50
CA GLU A 106 15.20 26.58 27.64
C GLU A 106 16.50 27.27 27.20
N GLY A 107 16.84 27.20 25.90
CA GLY A 107 18.07 27.74 25.34
C GLY A 107 19.31 26.92 25.70
N ASP A 108 19.12 25.67 26.13
CA ASP A 108 20.21 24.77 26.51
C ASP A 108 20.75 24.04 25.29
N ARG A 109 21.81 24.59 24.69
CA ARG A 109 22.44 24.04 23.49
C ARG A 109 23.12 22.70 23.73
N GLU A 110 23.66 22.45 24.93
CA GLU A 110 24.32 21.17 25.24
C GLU A 110 23.29 20.04 25.29
N GLU A 111 22.16 20.28 25.97
CA GLU A 111 21.03 19.35 25.99
C GLU A 111 20.39 19.17 24.61
N CYS A 112 20.38 20.21 23.74
CA CYS A 112 19.95 20.05 22.35
C CYS A 112 20.83 19.07 21.57
N PHE A 113 22.16 19.09 21.76
CA PHE A 113 23.06 18.12 21.12
C PHE A 113 22.87 16.71 21.70
N GLU A 114 22.60 16.57 23.00
CA GLU A 114 22.27 15.29 23.61
C GLU A 114 21.00 14.70 23.00
N ALA A 115 19.93 15.50 22.88
CA ALA A 115 18.68 15.11 22.23
C ALA A 115 18.85 14.69 20.76
N LEU A 116 19.77 15.34 20.00
CA LEU A 116 20.10 14.90 18.63
C LEU A 116 20.77 13.52 18.61
N GLY A 117 21.67 13.24 19.55
CA GLY A 117 22.30 11.92 19.69
C GLY A 117 21.29 10.82 20.08
N GLU A 118 20.31 11.14 20.93
CA GLU A 118 19.20 10.24 21.26
C GLU A 118 18.30 9.99 20.05
N LEU A 119 18.05 11.03 19.25
CA LEU A 119 17.24 10.95 18.04
C LEU A 119 17.91 10.05 17.00
N GLU A 120 19.21 10.19 16.77
CA GLU A 120 20.00 9.32 15.87
C GLU A 120 19.86 7.85 16.26
N GLN A 121 20.11 7.53 17.53
CA GLN A 121 20.02 6.16 18.05
C GLN A 121 18.60 5.59 17.93
N SER A 122 17.60 6.41 18.18
CA SER A 122 16.19 6.02 18.07
C SER A 122 15.78 5.75 16.62
N ILE A 123 16.29 6.56 15.68
CA ILE A 123 16.08 6.36 14.24
C ILE A 123 16.70 5.03 13.79
N ASP A 124 17.94 4.74 14.20
CA ASP A 124 18.62 3.50 13.87
C ASP A 124 17.88 2.27 14.43
N ALA A 125 17.47 2.31 15.70
CA ALA A 125 16.71 1.21 16.31
C ALA A 125 15.37 0.95 15.60
N MET A 126 14.66 2.03 15.26
CA MET A 126 13.41 1.98 14.50
C MET A 126 13.61 1.42 13.09
N ARG A 127 14.72 1.78 12.42
CA ARG A 127 15.10 1.23 11.12
C ARG A 127 15.37 -0.26 11.21
N GLU A 128 16.17 -0.69 12.18
CA GLU A 128 16.48 -2.11 12.39
C GLU A 128 15.23 -2.95 12.63
N SER A 129 14.27 -2.45 13.43
CA SER A 129 13.02 -3.18 13.66
C SER A 129 12.09 -3.14 12.45
N GLY A 130 12.10 -2.06 11.65
CA GLY A 130 11.43 -2.00 10.35
C GLY A 130 12.00 -3.03 9.35
N ASP A 131 13.32 -3.10 9.22
CA ASP A 131 14.03 -4.07 8.38
C ASP A 131 13.75 -5.51 8.83
N ALA A 132 13.63 -5.75 10.14
CA ALA A 132 13.27 -7.06 10.68
C ALA A 132 11.84 -7.48 10.30
N ILE A 133 10.88 -6.55 10.34
CA ILE A 133 9.51 -6.78 9.89
C ILE A 133 9.50 -7.07 8.38
N GLU A 134 10.22 -6.28 7.58
CA GLU A 134 10.31 -6.48 6.13
C GLU A 134 10.96 -7.83 5.78
N ALA A 135 12.06 -8.18 6.46
CA ALA A 135 12.71 -9.48 6.30
C ALA A 135 11.81 -10.64 6.73
N PHE A 136 11.03 -10.45 7.80
CA PHE A 136 10.05 -11.44 8.23
C PHE A 136 8.95 -11.63 7.20
N LEU A 137 8.41 -10.54 6.62
CA LEU A 137 7.36 -10.61 5.59
C LEU A 137 7.89 -11.21 4.28
N LYS A 138 9.09 -10.82 3.86
CA LYS A 138 9.74 -11.34 2.64
C LYS A 138 10.06 -12.83 2.70
N ASN A 139 10.40 -13.33 3.89
CA ASN A 139 10.69 -14.74 4.13
C ASN A 139 9.55 -15.46 4.86
N SER A 140 8.38 -14.83 4.97
CA SER A 140 7.31 -15.35 5.80
C SER A 140 6.72 -16.60 5.17
N PRO A 141 6.48 -17.66 5.95
CA PRO A 141 5.63 -18.75 5.50
C PRO A 141 4.20 -18.23 5.31
N PRO A 142 3.39 -18.88 4.46
CA PRO A 142 1.99 -18.49 4.25
C PRO A 142 1.20 -18.35 5.57
N VAL A 143 0.50 -17.23 5.70
CA VAL A 143 -0.34 -16.87 6.84
C VAL A 143 -1.80 -17.16 6.49
N CYS A 144 -2.53 -17.78 7.41
CA CYS A 144 -3.95 -18.04 7.25
C CYS A 144 -4.74 -16.73 7.29
N MET A 145 -5.54 -16.42 6.26
CA MET A 145 -6.33 -15.19 6.22
C MET A 145 -7.47 -15.15 7.25
N GLY A 146 -7.98 -16.31 7.68
CA GLY A 146 -9.06 -16.38 8.68
C GLY A 146 -8.60 -16.26 10.14
N CYS A 147 -7.49 -16.91 10.51
CA CYS A 147 -7.05 -16.99 11.92
C CYS A 147 -5.61 -16.56 12.18
N GLY A 148 -4.88 -16.10 11.15
CA GLY A 148 -3.51 -15.58 11.26
C GLY A 148 -2.42 -16.58 11.66
N SER A 149 -2.76 -17.87 11.82
CA SER A 149 -1.75 -18.92 12.04
C SER A 149 -0.79 -19.02 10.86
N ILE A 150 0.42 -19.54 11.09
CA ILE A 150 1.46 -19.76 10.07
C ILE A 150 1.56 -21.24 9.71
N GLY A 151 1.77 -21.56 8.42
CA GLY A 151 1.91 -22.94 7.94
C GLY A 151 2.26 -23.00 6.46
N GLU A 152 2.84 -24.11 6.02
CA GLU A 152 3.23 -24.32 4.61
C GLU A 152 2.07 -24.86 3.77
N GLU A 153 1.04 -25.41 4.42
CA GLU A 153 -0.14 -25.89 3.72
C GLU A 153 -0.89 -24.74 3.03
N HIS A 154 -1.65 -25.09 2.01
CA HIS A 154 -2.38 -24.14 1.18
C HIS A 154 -3.69 -23.66 1.83
N VAL A 155 -4.30 -24.53 2.61
CA VAL A 155 -5.57 -24.30 3.30
C VAL A 155 -5.35 -24.59 4.77
N CYS A 156 -5.73 -23.66 5.63
CA CYS A 156 -5.54 -23.80 7.07
C CYS A 156 -6.38 -24.98 7.60
N PRO A 157 -5.77 -25.95 8.31
CA PRO A 157 -6.50 -27.10 8.85
C PRO A 157 -7.42 -26.73 10.01
N ALA A 158 -7.22 -25.58 10.65
CA ALA A 158 -8.00 -25.15 11.81
C ALA A 158 -9.32 -24.48 11.42
N CYS A 159 -9.32 -23.65 10.36
CA CYS A 159 -10.51 -22.87 9.97
C CYS A 159 -10.92 -23.02 8.50
N GLY A 160 -10.13 -23.70 7.67
CA GLY A 160 -10.44 -23.90 6.25
C GLY A 160 -10.18 -22.69 5.35
N ALA A 161 -9.69 -21.56 5.89
CA ALA A 161 -9.33 -20.39 5.10
C ALA A 161 -8.01 -20.58 4.36
N GLU A 162 -7.83 -19.82 3.27
CA GLU A 162 -6.60 -19.82 2.48
C GLU A 162 -5.41 -19.29 3.27
N ARG A 163 -4.24 -19.86 3.00
CA ARG A 163 -2.97 -19.34 3.48
C ARG A 163 -2.26 -18.59 2.37
N LEU A 164 -1.97 -17.31 2.61
CA LEU A 164 -1.35 -16.41 1.66
C LEU A 164 -0.09 -15.78 2.26
N ILE A 165 0.85 -15.44 1.39
CA ILE A 165 2.05 -14.69 1.72
C ILE A 165 1.67 -13.22 1.75
N LEU A 166 1.85 -12.61 2.93
CA LEU A 166 1.54 -11.21 3.17
C LEU A 166 2.40 -10.30 2.28
N ASP A 167 1.80 -9.18 1.87
CA ASP A 167 2.52 -8.14 1.14
C ASP A 167 3.18 -7.15 2.11
N PRO A 168 4.53 -7.02 2.11
CA PRO A 168 5.21 -6.02 2.92
C PRO A 168 4.93 -4.58 2.50
N ASN A 169 4.48 -4.37 1.25
CA ASN A 169 4.24 -3.05 0.66
C ASN A 169 2.76 -2.83 0.33
N ALA A 170 1.85 -3.42 1.12
CA ALA A 170 0.42 -3.29 0.93
C ALA A 170 0.02 -1.82 0.78
N ARG A 171 -0.63 -1.50 -0.34
CA ARG A 171 -1.11 -0.14 -0.64
C ARG A 171 -2.39 0.16 0.15
N PRO A 172 -2.69 1.45 0.41
CA PRO A 172 -3.97 1.84 0.98
C PRO A 172 -5.15 1.32 0.17
N GLU A 173 -6.22 0.90 0.87
CA GLU A 173 -7.47 0.52 0.23
C GLU A 173 -8.00 1.65 -0.67
N ASP A 174 -8.40 1.26 -1.88
CA ASP A 174 -9.01 2.16 -2.84
C ASP A 174 -10.48 2.43 -2.47
N GLU A 175 -10.75 3.58 -1.83
CA GLU A 175 -12.08 3.98 -1.37
C GLU A 175 -12.98 4.58 -2.49
N ARG A 176 -12.54 4.52 -3.76
CA ARG A 176 -13.33 5.05 -4.88
C ARG A 176 -14.66 4.30 -5.01
N LYS A 177 -15.75 5.07 -5.08
CA LYS A 177 -17.09 4.55 -5.41
C LYS A 177 -17.31 4.62 -6.91
N ILE A 178 -17.13 3.48 -7.57
CA ILE A 178 -17.21 3.34 -9.02
C ILE A 178 -18.39 2.44 -9.37
N GLN A 179 -19.15 2.81 -10.41
CA GLN A 179 -20.18 1.92 -10.95
C GLN A 179 -19.52 0.93 -11.92
N VAL A 180 -19.62 -0.36 -11.61
CA VAL A 180 -19.05 -1.45 -12.41
C VAL A 180 -20.15 -2.43 -12.81
N SER A 181 -19.84 -3.38 -13.70
CA SER A 181 -20.76 -4.48 -14.02
C SER A 181 -20.87 -5.47 -12.86
N ASP A 182 -21.91 -6.31 -12.89
CA ASP A 182 -22.12 -7.34 -11.85
C ASP A 182 -20.94 -8.32 -11.80
N GLU A 183 -20.35 -8.68 -12.96
CA GLU A 183 -19.21 -9.60 -13.03
C GLU A 183 -17.94 -9.03 -12.38
N VAL A 184 -17.70 -7.72 -12.52
CA VAL A 184 -16.58 -7.04 -11.84
C VAL A 184 -16.82 -6.96 -10.34
N LEU A 185 -18.07 -6.72 -9.94
CA LEU A 185 -18.47 -6.69 -8.53
C LEU A 185 -18.33 -8.08 -7.87
N ASP A 186 -18.66 -9.14 -8.59
CA ASP A 186 -18.50 -10.53 -8.12
C ASP A 186 -17.02 -10.86 -7.88
N VAL A 187 -16.12 -10.44 -8.78
CA VAL A 187 -14.68 -10.59 -8.60
C VAL A 187 -14.19 -9.82 -7.37
N TYR A 188 -14.62 -8.56 -7.21
CA TYR A 188 -14.28 -7.77 -6.02
C TYR A 188 -14.73 -8.44 -4.72
N THR A 189 -15.97 -8.92 -4.71
CA THR A 189 -16.58 -9.55 -3.53
C THR A 189 -15.80 -10.81 -3.16
N ALA A 190 -15.53 -11.69 -4.13
CA ALA A 190 -14.75 -12.90 -3.89
C ALA A 190 -13.31 -12.58 -3.44
N TYR A 191 -12.67 -11.57 -4.03
CA TYR A 191 -11.34 -11.10 -3.63
C TYR A 191 -11.33 -10.61 -2.17
N ALA A 192 -12.28 -9.74 -1.81
CA ALA A 192 -12.40 -9.22 -0.45
C ALA A 192 -12.71 -10.33 0.57
N GLU A 193 -13.56 -11.29 0.22
CA GLU A 193 -13.89 -12.41 1.10
C GLU A 193 -12.73 -13.39 1.29
N VAL A 194 -11.89 -13.62 0.27
CA VAL A 194 -10.64 -14.38 0.41
C VAL A 194 -9.70 -13.69 1.39
N LEU A 195 -9.50 -12.37 1.24
CA LEU A 195 -8.63 -11.62 2.14
C LEU A 195 -9.18 -11.55 3.57
N ALA A 196 -10.51 -11.57 3.73
CA ALA A 196 -11.16 -11.67 5.03
C ALA A 196 -11.19 -13.11 5.60
N GLY A 197 -10.65 -14.10 4.88
CA GLY A 197 -10.65 -15.50 5.28
C GLY A 197 -12.03 -16.17 5.31
N LYS A 198 -13.00 -15.63 4.56
CA LYS A 198 -14.39 -16.08 4.50
C LYS A 198 -14.73 -16.90 3.26
N ALA A 199 -13.96 -16.74 2.18
CA ALA A 199 -14.10 -17.49 0.93
C ALA A 199 -12.82 -18.26 0.57
N SER A 200 -12.96 -19.24 -0.31
CA SER A 200 -11.85 -20.03 -0.84
C SER A 200 -11.24 -19.38 -2.07
N MET A 201 -10.00 -19.77 -2.42
CA MET A 201 -9.42 -19.29 -3.69
C MET A 201 -10.23 -19.74 -4.90
N ASN A 202 -10.91 -20.89 -4.82
CA ASN A 202 -11.71 -21.39 -5.92
C ASN A 202 -12.91 -20.49 -6.23
N ASP A 203 -13.48 -19.84 -5.22
CA ASP A 203 -14.62 -18.92 -5.41
C ASP A 203 -14.18 -17.71 -6.24
N LEU A 204 -13.00 -17.15 -5.94
CA LEU A 204 -12.41 -16.09 -6.75
C LEU A 204 -12.06 -16.56 -8.16
N VAL A 205 -11.46 -17.75 -8.30
CA VAL A 205 -11.13 -18.31 -9.63
C VAL A 205 -12.37 -18.45 -10.50
N ASN A 206 -13.50 -18.88 -9.94
CA ASN A 206 -14.76 -19.00 -10.67
C ASN A 206 -15.31 -17.62 -11.09
N ALA A 207 -15.23 -16.62 -10.21
CA ALA A 207 -15.63 -15.25 -10.55
C ALA A 207 -14.75 -14.67 -11.67
N LEU A 208 -13.44 -14.88 -11.59
CA LEU A 208 -12.47 -14.43 -12.60
C LEU A 208 -12.74 -15.06 -13.97
N GLN A 209 -13.07 -16.36 -14.03
CA GLN A 209 -13.40 -17.03 -15.30
C GLN A 209 -14.61 -16.39 -16.00
N SER A 210 -15.68 -16.08 -15.25
CA SER A 210 -16.86 -15.41 -15.81
C SER A 210 -16.50 -14.03 -16.38
N LEU A 211 -15.66 -13.29 -15.67
CA LEU A 211 -15.19 -11.98 -16.11
C LEU A 211 -14.28 -12.08 -17.36
N GLU A 212 -13.38 -13.06 -17.38
CA GLU A 212 -12.47 -13.34 -18.50
C GLU A 212 -13.24 -13.56 -19.80
N PHE A 213 -14.29 -14.40 -19.78
CA PHE A 213 -15.13 -14.63 -20.95
C PHE A 213 -15.78 -13.34 -21.46
N THR A 214 -16.29 -12.50 -20.56
CA THR A 214 -16.92 -11.21 -20.91
C THR A 214 -15.95 -10.28 -21.63
N TYR A 215 -14.70 -10.21 -21.17
CA TYR A 215 -13.68 -9.37 -21.80
C TYR A 215 -13.15 -9.95 -23.12
N LEU A 216 -13.00 -11.28 -23.23
CA LEU A 216 -12.63 -11.92 -24.50
C LEU A 216 -13.71 -11.70 -25.58
N GLU A 217 -14.99 -11.76 -25.21
CA GLU A 217 -16.09 -11.42 -26.14
C GLU A 217 -16.03 -9.94 -26.55
N SER A 218 -15.78 -9.05 -25.60
CA SER A 218 -15.64 -7.61 -25.84
C SER A 218 -14.46 -7.29 -26.77
N GLU A 219 -13.32 -7.98 -26.59
CA GLU A 219 -12.15 -7.87 -27.46
C GLU A 219 -12.51 -8.26 -28.91
N ALA A 220 -13.18 -9.40 -29.09
CA ALA A 220 -13.58 -9.88 -30.42
C ALA A 220 -14.51 -8.89 -31.14
N ILE A 221 -15.43 -8.25 -30.42
CA ILE A 221 -16.30 -7.19 -30.98
C ILE A 221 -15.46 -5.96 -31.39
N GLY A 222 -14.48 -5.58 -30.57
CA GLY A 222 -13.52 -4.54 -30.90
C GLY A 222 -12.75 -4.85 -32.20
N GLU A 223 -12.22 -6.06 -32.34
CA GLU A 223 -11.48 -6.50 -33.53
C GLU A 223 -12.35 -6.52 -34.79
N GLN A 224 -13.62 -6.93 -34.66
CA GLN A 224 -14.59 -6.83 -35.76
C GLN A 224 -14.84 -5.38 -36.18
N THR A 225 -14.86 -4.44 -35.22
CA THR A 225 -15.03 -3.01 -35.51
C THR A 225 -13.83 -2.45 -36.31
N LEU A 226 -12.61 -2.93 -36.02
CA LEU A 226 -11.41 -2.52 -36.76
C LEU A 226 -11.41 -2.98 -38.22
N THR A 227 -11.96 -4.17 -38.48
CA THR A 227 -12.02 -4.76 -39.83
C THR A 227 -13.24 -4.30 -40.65
N ASN A 228 -14.20 -3.61 -40.03
CA ASN A 228 -15.38 -3.09 -40.71
C ASN A 228 -15.03 -1.90 -41.64
N GLU A 229 -15.35 -2.03 -42.93
CA GLU A 229 -15.14 -0.97 -43.94
C GLU A 229 -16.04 0.26 -43.73
N ALA A 230 -17.22 0.08 -43.11
CA ALA A 230 -18.14 1.16 -42.81
C ALA A 230 -17.72 2.00 -41.59
N ALA A 231 -16.78 1.51 -40.77
CA ALA A 231 -16.30 2.24 -39.61
C ALA A 231 -15.33 3.35 -40.01
N THR A 232 -15.60 4.57 -39.53
CA THR A 232 -14.71 5.73 -39.75
C THR A 232 -13.39 5.58 -39.00
N ASP A 233 -12.35 6.28 -39.43
CA ASP A 233 -11.03 6.28 -38.78
C ASP A 233 -11.11 6.67 -37.29
N ARG A 234 -12.05 7.55 -36.94
CA ARG A 234 -12.29 7.96 -35.54
C ARG A 234 -12.83 6.82 -34.69
N ILE A 235 -13.77 6.04 -35.22
CA ILE A 235 -14.32 4.86 -34.55
C ILE A 235 -13.24 3.79 -34.40
N LYS A 236 -12.48 3.53 -35.48
CA LYS A 236 -11.37 2.57 -35.46
C LYS A 236 -10.32 2.94 -34.41
N LYS A 237 -9.94 4.22 -34.31
CA LYS A 237 -9.02 4.69 -33.26
C LYS A 237 -9.57 4.43 -31.85
N THR A 238 -10.84 4.75 -31.62
CA THR A 238 -11.48 4.53 -30.31
C THR A 238 -11.57 3.03 -29.97
N ALA A 239 -11.85 2.19 -30.97
CA ALA A 239 -11.86 0.73 -30.82
C ALA A 239 -10.47 0.17 -30.49
N THR A 240 -9.40 0.68 -31.10
CA THR A 240 -8.02 0.28 -30.76
C THR A 240 -7.67 0.64 -29.31
N GLU A 241 -8.03 1.85 -28.85
CA GLU A 241 -7.86 2.27 -27.46
C GLU A 241 -8.61 1.32 -26.52
N LEU A 242 -9.86 0.98 -26.85
CA LEU A 242 -10.69 0.07 -26.05
C LEU A 242 -10.08 -1.34 -25.96
N ILE A 243 -9.62 -1.91 -27.07
CA ILE A 243 -8.97 -3.24 -27.08
C ILE A 243 -7.73 -3.25 -26.19
N ALA A 244 -6.94 -2.17 -26.17
CA ALA A 244 -5.77 -2.09 -25.31
C ALA A 244 -6.12 -2.13 -23.82
N GLU A 245 -7.18 -1.42 -23.41
CA GLU A 245 -7.68 -1.44 -22.03
C GLU A 245 -8.30 -2.80 -21.66
N ILE A 246 -8.99 -3.46 -22.59
CA ILE A 246 -9.51 -4.82 -22.42
C ILE A 246 -8.35 -5.81 -22.18
N ARG A 247 -7.30 -5.76 -23.00
CA ARG A 247 -6.12 -6.61 -22.83
C ARG A 247 -5.43 -6.38 -21.49
N ALA A 248 -5.28 -5.12 -21.07
CA ALA A 248 -4.71 -4.81 -19.76
C ALA A 248 -5.60 -5.32 -18.60
N THR A 249 -6.92 -5.38 -18.79
CA THR A 249 -7.84 -6.01 -17.84
C THR A 249 -7.61 -7.53 -17.78
N LEU A 250 -7.46 -8.19 -18.93
CA LEU A 250 -7.16 -9.63 -19.02
C LEU A 250 -5.80 -9.97 -18.36
N ASP A 251 -4.78 -9.14 -18.55
CA ASP A 251 -3.48 -9.30 -17.87
C ASP A 251 -3.64 -9.23 -16.33
N GLY A 252 -4.53 -8.35 -15.84
CA GLY A 252 -4.91 -8.27 -14.42
C GLY A 252 -5.58 -9.55 -13.92
N ILE A 253 -6.49 -10.12 -14.71
CA ILE A 253 -7.16 -11.40 -14.42
C ILE A 253 -6.13 -12.55 -14.37
N GLU A 254 -5.23 -12.65 -15.34
CA GLU A 254 -4.18 -13.67 -15.38
C GLU A 254 -3.28 -13.57 -14.13
N LYS A 255 -2.94 -12.35 -13.73
CA LYS A 255 -2.15 -12.10 -12.52
C LYS A 255 -2.84 -12.62 -11.26
N MET A 256 -4.15 -12.37 -11.10
CA MET A 256 -4.91 -12.91 -9.97
C MET A 256 -5.00 -14.45 -10.02
N HIS A 257 -5.13 -15.05 -11.21
CA HIS A 257 -5.04 -16.51 -11.34
C HIS A 257 -3.67 -17.07 -10.91
N GLY A 258 -2.59 -16.34 -11.17
CA GLY A 258 -1.22 -16.69 -10.76
C GLY A 258 -1.06 -16.94 -9.25
N VAL A 259 -1.91 -16.32 -8.43
CA VAL A 259 -1.89 -16.44 -6.97
C VAL A 259 -2.19 -17.85 -6.49
N THR A 260 -2.95 -18.64 -7.26
CA THR A 260 -3.17 -20.06 -6.95
C THR A 260 -1.87 -20.85 -6.82
N LYS A 261 -0.78 -20.38 -7.46
CA LYS A 261 0.57 -20.95 -7.37
C LYS A 261 1.49 -20.15 -6.46
N SER A 262 1.54 -18.82 -6.61
CA SER A 262 2.49 -17.97 -5.89
C SER A 262 2.09 -17.75 -4.42
N ARG A 263 0.79 -17.80 -4.15
CA ARG A 263 0.12 -17.48 -2.88
C ARG A 263 0.36 -16.06 -2.38
N LYS A 264 0.85 -15.13 -3.21
CA LYS A 264 1.16 -13.76 -2.77
C LYS A 264 -0.06 -12.86 -2.81
N ILE A 265 -0.34 -12.16 -1.71
CA ILE A 265 -1.41 -11.14 -1.67
C ILE A 265 -1.10 -10.00 -2.65
N ALA A 266 0.16 -9.61 -2.79
CA ALA A 266 0.58 -8.55 -3.71
C ALA A 266 0.06 -8.79 -5.15
N GLU A 267 0.11 -10.03 -5.64
CA GLU A 267 -0.38 -10.37 -6.97
C GLU A 267 -1.91 -10.28 -7.09
N LEU A 268 -2.66 -10.60 -6.02
CA LEU A 268 -4.11 -10.38 -5.99
C LEU A 268 -4.45 -8.89 -6.04
N THR A 269 -3.80 -8.08 -5.20
CA THR A 269 -4.06 -6.65 -5.09
C THR A 269 -3.68 -5.92 -6.38
N GLU A 270 -2.48 -6.18 -6.92
CA GLU A 270 -2.04 -5.58 -8.18
C GLU A 270 -2.91 -6.01 -9.37
N GLY A 271 -3.39 -7.27 -9.37
CA GLY A 271 -4.32 -7.75 -10.40
C GLY A 271 -5.69 -7.08 -10.30
N TRP A 272 -6.24 -6.94 -9.09
CA TRP A 272 -7.49 -6.22 -8.84
C TRP A 272 -7.41 -4.74 -9.25
N GLU A 273 -6.33 -4.04 -8.87
CA GLU A 273 -6.11 -2.65 -9.26
C GLU A 273 -6.07 -2.47 -10.77
N ALA A 274 -5.43 -3.40 -11.49
CA ALA A 274 -5.42 -3.40 -12.95
C ALA A 274 -6.84 -3.57 -13.50
N ILE A 275 -7.58 -4.58 -13.03
CA ILE A 275 -8.97 -4.83 -13.47
C ILE A 275 -9.83 -3.59 -13.27
N LEU A 276 -9.83 -3.00 -12.06
CA LEU A 276 -10.66 -1.85 -11.75
C LEU A 276 -10.30 -0.63 -12.62
N ASN A 277 -9.01 -0.28 -12.71
CA ASN A 277 -8.57 0.90 -13.45
C ASN A 277 -8.87 0.80 -14.95
N HIS A 278 -8.66 -0.38 -15.54
CA HIS A 278 -8.87 -0.60 -16.97
C HIS A 278 -10.35 -0.80 -17.31
N THR A 279 -11.16 -1.31 -16.37
CA THR A 279 -12.63 -1.35 -16.49
C THR A 279 -13.21 0.05 -16.62
N VAL A 280 -12.80 0.98 -15.74
CA VAL A 280 -13.29 2.38 -15.76
C VAL A 280 -13.00 3.03 -17.11
N LYS A 281 -11.76 2.92 -17.58
CA LYS A 281 -11.36 3.48 -18.89
C LYS A 281 -12.11 2.82 -20.05
N SER A 282 -12.30 1.50 -20.00
CA SER A 282 -13.05 0.77 -21.02
C SER A 282 -14.50 1.25 -21.12
N GLN A 283 -15.16 1.53 -19.98
CA GLN A 283 -16.52 2.09 -19.97
C GLN A 283 -16.59 3.49 -20.60
N GLU A 284 -15.62 4.36 -20.31
CA GLU A 284 -15.52 5.69 -20.94
C GLU A 284 -15.36 5.59 -22.46
N LEU A 285 -14.50 4.68 -22.92
CA LEU A 285 -14.25 4.44 -24.34
C LEU A 285 -15.46 3.82 -25.04
N LEU A 286 -16.18 2.89 -24.39
CA LEU A 286 -17.43 2.33 -24.88
C LEU A 286 -18.51 3.41 -25.05
N HIS A 287 -18.68 4.28 -24.06
CA HIS A 287 -19.62 5.40 -24.17
C HIS A 287 -19.26 6.33 -25.33
N LYS A 288 -17.97 6.66 -25.46
CA LYS A 288 -17.44 7.46 -26.57
C LYS A 288 -17.68 6.79 -27.92
N LEU A 289 -17.52 5.47 -28.04
CA LEU A 289 -17.75 4.72 -29.26
C LEU A 289 -19.24 4.73 -29.66
N ASN A 290 -20.14 4.52 -28.69
CA ASN A 290 -21.59 4.61 -28.91
C ASN A 290 -22.00 6.01 -29.40
N SER A 291 -21.51 7.07 -28.75
CA SER A 291 -21.80 8.45 -29.18
C SER A 291 -21.31 8.77 -30.59
N GLN A 292 -20.20 8.17 -31.02
CA GLN A 292 -19.67 8.34 -32.37
C GLN A 292 -20.51 7.58 -33.40
N ALA A 293 -20.97 6.37 -33.07
CA ALA A 293 -21.82 5.56 -33.93
C ALA A 293 -23.18 6.22 -34.19
N GLU A 294 -23.78 6.88 -33.19
CA GLU A 294 -25.03 7.64 -33.33
C GLU A 294 -24.90 8.90 -34.20
N SER A 295 -23.68 9.36 -34.44
CA SER A 295 -23.38 10.56 -35.23
C SER A 295 -23.04 10.28 -36.71
N LEU A 296 -23.08 9.01 -37.12
CA LEU A 296 -22.91 8.56 -38.51
C LEU A 296 -24.23 8.58 -39.29
#